data_AF-A0A957XJ06-F1
#
_entry.id   AF-A0A957XJ06-F1
#
_cell.length_a   1.000
_cell.length_b   1.000
_cell.length_c   1.000
_cell.angle_alpha   90.00
_cell.angle_beta   90.00
_cell.angle_gamma   90.00
#
_symmetry.space_group_name_H-M   'P 1'
#
loop_
_entity.id
_entity.type
_entity.pdbx_description
1 polymer ?
#
loop_
_entity_poly.entity_id
_entity_poly.type
_entity_poly.pdbx_seq_one_letter_code
_entity_poly.pdbx_strand_id
1 'polypeptide(L)' 'MWATVNGYSINLNKVNALSVYSKYGEYAHNHDKICHYLHILLDGGELDVEFETEEQCHAEANKIKVEVGKISAEK' A
#
# COMPACT_ATOMS: atom_id res chain seq x y z
N MET A 1 -0.96 -0.17 -16.25
CA MET A 1 -1.48 -1.38 -15.57
C MET A 1 -2.15 -0.95 -14.28
N TRP A 2 -3.27 -1.58 -13.90
CA TRP A 2 -4.03 -1.25 -12.69
C TRP A 2 -4.01 -2.42 -11.70
N ALA A 3 -3.97 -2.14 -10.41
CA ALA A 3 -4.08 -3.12 -9.33
C ALA A 3 -5.12 -2.68 -8.30
N THR A 4 -5.71 -3.63 -7.59
CA THR A 4 -6.64 -3.35 -6.48
C THR A 4 -5.97 -3.73 -5.17
N VAL A 5 -5.93 -2.80 -4.23
CA VAL A 5 -5.28 -2.95 -2.91
C VAL A 5 -6.30 -2.60 -1.85
N ASN A 6 -6.75 -3.60 -1.09
CA ASN A 6 -7.80 -3.47 -0.08
C ASN A 6 -9.03 -2.63 -0.53
N GLY A 7 -9.50 -2.85 -1.77
CA GLY A 7 -10.63 -2.12 -2.36
C GLY A 7 -10.27 -0.83 -3.12
N TYR A 8 -9.04 -0.33 -3.00
CA TYR A 8 -8.57 0.84 -3.75
C TYR A 8 -7.96 0.44 -5.10
N SER A 9 -8.41 1.06 -6.19
CA SER A 9 -7.79 0.87 -7.52
C SER A 9 -6.65 1.85 -7.73
N ILE A 10 -5.43 1.34 -7.95
CA ILE A 10 -4.21 2.13 -8.17
C ILE A 10 -3.64 1.89 -9.57
N ASN A 11 -3.09 2.95 -10.17
CA ASN A 11 -2.38 2.84 -11.45
C ASN A 11 -0.88 2.60 -11.18
N LEU A 12 -0.43 1.38 -11.45
CA LEU A 12 0.95 0.95 -11.17
C LEU A 12 2.02 1.70 -11.97
N ASN A 13 1.65 2.28 -13.12
CA ASN A 13 2.58 3.08 -13.92
C ASN A 13 2.96 4.41 -13.26
N LYS A 14 2.20 4.83 -12.24
CA LYS A 14 2.40 6.08 -11.52
C LYS A 14 3.03 5.86 -10.14
N VAL A 15 3.31 4.61 -9.76
CA VAL A 15 3.88 4.30 -8.44
C VAL A 15 5.36 4.66 -8.44
N ASN A 16 5.72 5.59 -7.55
CA ASN A 16 7.09 6.05 -7.36
C ASN A 16 7.78 5.36 -6.18
N ALA A 17 7.04 5.18 -5.09
CA ALA A 17 7.57 4.58 -3.87
C ALA A 17 6.47 3.84 -3.12
N LEU A 18 6.89 2.86 -2.32
CA LEU A 18 6.06 2.02 -1.47
C LEU A 18 6.75 1.90 -0.11
N SER A 19 6.02 2.12 0.96
CA SER A 19 6.51 1.87 2.32
C SER A 19 5.42 1.24 3.17
N VAL A 20 5.84 0.44 4.15
CA VAL A 20 4.94 -0.14 5.14
C VAL A 20 5.31 0.47 6.48
N TYR A 21 4.28 0.87 7.24
CA TYR A 21 4.46 1.36 8.60
C TYR A 21 3.28 0.94 9.48
N SER A 22 3.48 1.01 10.79
CA SER A 22 2.43 0.72 11.76
C SER A 22 2.19 1.96 12.63
N LYS A 23 0.93 2.23 12.93
CA LYS A 23 0.55 3.25 13.92
C LYS A 23 -0.59 2.72 14.78
N TYR A 24 -0.69 3.25 16.00
CA TYR A 24 -1.90 3.07 16.79
C TYR A 24 -3.08 3.67 16.03
N GLY A 25 -4.20 2.96 15.98
CA GLY A 25 -5.37 3.39 15.24
C GLY A 25 -5.81 4.80 15.65
N GLU A 26 -5.82 5.74 14.71
CA GLU A 26 -6.27 7.12 14.94
C GLU A 26 -7.80 7.25 15.03
N TYR A 27 -8.53 6.19 14.71
CA TYR A 27 -9.99 6.14 14.79
C TYR A 27 -10.46 5.69 16.18
N ALA A 28 -11.48 6.39 16.70
CA ALA A 28 -12.00 6.30 18.07
C ALA A 28 -12.38 4.89 18.60
N HIS A 29 -12.41 3.86 17.75
CA HIS A 29 -12.65 2.47 18.15
C HIS A 29 -11.40 1.59 18.23
N ASN A 30 -10.25 2.03 17.72
CA ASN A 30 -9.04 1.22 17.56
C ASN A 30 -7.80 1.82 18.26
N HIS A 31 -7.96 2.74 19.22
CA HIS A 31 -6.81 3.31 19.96
C HIS A 31 -5.96 2.23 20.68
N ASP A 32 -6.56 1.08 21.02
CA ASP A 32 -5.87 -0.06 21.64
C ASP A 32 -5.31 -1.07 20.61
N LYS A 33 -5.52 -0.85 19.30
CA LYS A 33 -5.05 -1.74 18.23
C LYS A 33 -3.96 -1.07 17.39
N ILE A 34 -2.93 -1.86 17.09
CA ILE A 34 -1.93 -1.50 16.09
C ILE A 34 -2.54 -1.78 14.72
N CYS A 35 -2.64 -0.75 13.87
CA CYS A 35 -3.03 -0.89 12.48
C CYS A 35 -1.77 -0.83 11.59
N HIS A 36 -1.77 -1.61 10.52
CA HIS A 36 -0.67 -1.67 9.56
C HIS A 36 -1.06 -0.94 8.29
N TYR A 37 -0.18 -0.08 7.78
CA TYR A 37 -0.48 0.78 6.64
C TYR A 37 0.52 0.53 5.53
N LEU A 38 -0.01 0.42 4.31
CA LEU A 38 0.75 0.49 3.08
C LEU A 38 0.62 1.90 2.52
N HIS A 39 1.71 2.63 2.57
CA HIS A 39 1.83 3.93 1.93
C HIS A 39 2.28 3.75 0.48
N ILE A 40 1.52 4.34 -0.45
CA ILE A 40 1.77 4.29 -1.89
C ILE A 40 1.91 5.71 -2.40
N LEU A 41 3.12 6.08 -2.80
CA LEU A 41 3.40 7.37 -3.43
C LEU A 41 3.16 7.27 -4.94
N LEU A 42 2.24 8.09 -5.44
CA LEU A 42 1.84 8.15 -6.85
C LEU A 42 2.25 9.49 -7.48
N ASP A 43 2.45 9.50 -8.80
CA ASP A 43 2.54 10.74 -9.60
C ASP A 43 1.23 11.52 -9.52
N GLY A 44 1.14 12.40 -8.51
CA GLY A 44 -0.02 13.27 -8.25
C GLY A 44 -0.74 13.02 -6.92
N GLY A 45 -0.19 12.20 -6.02
CA GLY A 45 -0.75 12.04 -4.67
C GLY A 45 -0.15 10.90 -3.87
N GLU A 46 -0.67 10.71 -2.67
CA GLU A 46 -0.34 9.59 -1.79
C GLU A 46 -1.61 8.82 -1.42
N LEU A 47 -1.47 7.52 -1.18
CA LEU A 47 -2.54 6.66 -0.71
C LEU A 47 -2.02 5.82 0.44
N ASP A 48 -2.65 5.97 1.61
CA ASP A 48 -2.46 5.08 2.75
C ASP A 48 -3.58 4.06 2.80
N VAL A 49 -3.22 2.78 2.77
CA VAL A 49 -4.16 1.67 2.87
C VAL A 49 -3.97 0.95 4.19
N GLU A 50 -5.01 0.95 5.02
CA GLU A 50 -5.03 0.24 6.31
C GLU A 50 -5.25 -1.26 6.13
N PHE A 51 -4.58 -2.05 6.95
CA PHE A 51 -4.71 -3.50 7.08
C PHE A 51 -4.83 -3.89 8.56
N GLU A 52 -5.61 -4.95 8.81
CA GLU A 52 -5.81 -5.48 10.15
C GLU A 52 -4.57 -6.20 10.69
N THR A 53 -3.72 -6.76 9.80
CA THR A 53 -2.50 -7.47 10.19
C THR A 53 -1.27 -7.06 9.37
N GLU A 54 -0.09 -7.20 9.97
CA GLU A 54 1.19 -6.94 9.32
C GLU A 54 1.38 -7.82 8.09
N GLU A 55 0.99 -9.09 8.19
CA GLU A 55 1.15 -10.09 7.14
C GLU A 55 0.36 -9.71 5.88
N GLN A 56 -0.88 -9.22 6.05
CA GLN A 56 -1.69 -8.72 4.94
C GLN A 56 -1.03 -7.51 4.27
N CYS A 57 -0.55 -6.56 5.09
CA CYS A 57 0.11 -5.37 4.60
C CYS A 57 1.38 -5.69 3.81
N HIS A 58 2.24 -6.57 4.34
CA HIS A 58 3.46 -7.03 3.67
C HIS A 58 3.18 -7.85 2.41
N ALA A 59 2.15 -8.70 2.43
CA ALA A 59 1.75 -9.47 1.26
C ALA A 59 1.32 -8.56 0.09
N GLU A 60 0.48 -7.55 0.36
CA GLU A 60 0.06 -6.59 -0.66
C GLU A 60 1.23 -5.72 -1.14
N ALA A 61 2.06 -5.22 -0.23
CA ALA A 61 3.26 -4.44 -0.59
C ALA A 61 4.19 -5.22 -1.55
N ASN A 62 4.42 -6.50 -1.26
CA ASN A 62 5.27 -7.36 -2.08
C ASN A 62 4.66 -7.61 -3.47
N LYS A 63 3.34 -7.85 -3.56
CA LYS A 63 2.64 -8.00 -4.85
C LYS A 63 2.83 -6.77 -5.72
N ILE A 64 2.57 -5.57 -5.18
CA ILE A 64 2.71 -4.32 -5.93
C ILE A 64 4.16 -4.09 -6.35
N LYS A 65 5.12 -4.32 -5.45
CA LYS A 65 6.54 -4.16 -5.74
C LYS A 65 7.00 -5.04 -6.91
N VAL A 66 6.53 -6.28 -6.97
CA VAL A 66 6.82 -7.20 -8.09
C VAL A 66 6.23 -6.67 -9.39
N GLU A 67 4.97 -6.24 -9.40
CA GLU A 67 4.32 -5.73 -10.62
C GLU A 67 4.95 -4.42 -11.12
N VAL A 68 5.27 -3.48 -10.22
CA VAL A 68 5.99 -2.23 -10.57
C VAL A 68 7.39 -2.54 -11.10
N GLY A 69 8.08 -3.53 -10.52
CA GLY A 69 9.37 -4.00 -11.00
C GLY A 69 9.32 -4.57 -12.43
N LYS A 70 8.28 -5.33 -12.76
CA LYS A 70 8.06 -5.84 -14.13
C LYS A 70 7.87 -4.70 -15.13
N ILE A 71 7.01 -3.73 -14.81
CA ILE A 71 6.75 -2.56 -15.67
C ILE A 71 8.04 -1.76 -15.92
N SER A 72 8.89 -1.64 -14.89
CA SER A 72 10.16 -0.90 -15.00
C SER A 72 11.20 -1.63 -15.84
N ALA A 73 11.16 -2.97 -15.88
CA ALA A 73 12.07 -3.79 -16.69
C ALA A 73 11.66 -3.90 -18.16
N GLU A 74 10.41 -3.58 -18.49
CA GLU A 74 9.87 -3.57 -19.86
C GLU A 74 10.03 -2.20 -20.56
N LYS A 75 10.56 -1.18 -19.88
CA LYS A 75 10.88 0.15 -20.42
C LYS A 75 12.35 0.25 -20.84
#